data_AF-A0A3B8V8J6-F1
#
_entry.id   AF-A0A3B8V8J6-F1
#
_cell.length_a   1.000
_cell.length_b   1.000
_cell.length_c   1.000
_cell.angle_alpha   90.00
_cell.angle_beta   90.00
_cell.angle_gamma   90.00
#
_symmetry.space_group_name_H-M   'P 1'
#
loop_
_entity.id
_entity.type
_entity.pdbx_description
1 polymer ?
#
loop_
_entity_poly.entity_id
_entity_poly.type
_entity_poly.pdbx_seq_one_letter_code
_entity_poly.pdbx_strand_id
1 'polypeptide(L)'
;MKTKKICAAIALLTCTALTACSKPVKTSFNAYWRKVADTNETVNFSGTETAEYDVTFEEGTTSGLSVKYTNGKYVTKLSAKDGNYLYETKLTIDVQYSFNDETTDVFNDEVISSVTFESTQKGLKPLYSERKSVMHTPVTSSPTSLEGAYVAYYSSVVSDYATAQCTISSYEDASFMTDETAKAEATITRDIPDDNDYSLIDNEELLVAVRAIASSSSETVFVYNTAAGALQKVQISQEAKKSTDFDFRVIGKEEAASTHTVSYVPFTVAISGKNSGSSQKVWVATDKETNEYRNIIVQMETSVSFGLGTLTYKLNSVEFLQD
;
A
#
# COMPACT_ATOMS: atom_id res chain seq x y z
N MET A 1 -28.09 -55.25 17.70
CA MET A 1 -26.71 -55.73 18.00
C MET A 1 -25.74 -54.72 17.40
N LYS A 2 -24.81 -54.05 18.08
CA LYS A 2 -24.35 -54.09 19.47
C LYS A 2 -24.09 -52.66 19.95
N THR A 3 -24.33 -52.51 21.24
CA THR A 3 -24.27 -51.34 22.10
C THR A 3 -22.83 -50.94 22.48
N LYS A 4 -22.62 -49.63 22.64
CA LYS A 4 -21.73 -48.88 23.55
C LYS A 4 -20.59 -49.63 24.28
N LYS A 5 -19.41 -48.98 24.35
CA LYS A 5 -18.79 -48.59 25.65
C LYS A 5 -18.08 -47.23 25.58
N ILE A 6 -18.43 -46.42 26.56
CA ILE A 6 -17.81 -45.19 27.06
C ILE A 6 -16.62 -45.60 27.94
N CYS A 7 -15.54 -44.81 27.99
CA CYS A 7 -15.03 -44.24 29.25
C CYS A 7 -13.80 -43.35 29.04
N ALA A 8 -13.90 -42.19 29.67
CA ALA A 8 -12.89 -41.15 29.81
C ALA A 8 -11.74 -41.58 30.72
N ALA A 9 -10.58 -40.95 30.53
CA ALA A 9 -9.64 -40.67 31.60
C ALA A 9 -9.31 -39.17 31.55
N ILE A 10 -9.77 -38.48 32.59
CA ILE A 10 -9.44 -37.12 32.95
C ILE A 10 -7.99 -37.10 33.41
N ALA A 11 -7.15 -36.30 32.75
CA ALA A 11 -5.94 -35.77 33.35
C ALA A 11 -6.15 -34.26 33.50
N LEU A 12 -6.36 -33.81 34.74
CA LEU A 12 -6.15 -32.42 35.13
C LEU A 12 -4.68 -32.09 34.81
N LEU A 13 -4.46 -31.27 33.80
CA LEU A 13 -3.38 -30.32 33.78
C LEU A 13 -4.02 -28.95 33.60
N THR A 14 -3.90 -28.14 34.65
CA THR A 14 -4.09 -26.70 34.62
C THR A 14 -3.17 -26.10 33.57
N CYS A 15 -3.63 -26.04 32.32
CA CYS A 15 -3.23 -24.98 31.43
C CYS A 15 -4.38 -23.98 31.51
N THR A 16 -4.14 -22.90 32.25
CA THR A 16 -4.83 -21.63 32.10
C THR A 16 -5.34 -21.54 30.68
N ALA A 17 -6.67 -21.48 30.52
CA ALA A 17 -7.25 -21.11 29.26
C ALA A 17 -6.55 -19.81 28.87
N LEU A 18 -5.64 -19.89 27.89
CA LEU A 18 -5.25 -18.73 27.11
C LEU A 18 -6.49 -18.44 26.27
N THR A 19 -7.55 -17.95 26.92
CA THR A 19 -8.48 -17.03 26.29
C THR A 19 -7.65 -15.78 26.03
N ALA A 20 -6.77 -15.85 25.04
CA ALA A 20 -6.35 -14.67 24.32
C ALA A 20 -7.58 -14.22 23.51
N CYS A 21 -8.60 -13.75 24.22
CA CYS A 21 -9.47 -12.70 23.72
C CYS A 21 -8.58 -11.45 23.70
N SER A 22 -7.61 -11.39 22.78
CA SER A 22 -7.04 -10.11 22.42
C SER A 22 -8.21 -9.33 21.83
N LYS A 23 -8.79 -8.45 22.65
CA LYS A 23 -9.77 -7.49 22.16
C LYS A 23 -9.11 -6.75 21.00
N PRO A 24 -9.82 -6.51 19.90
CA PRO A 24 -9.34 -5.62 18.87
C PRO A 24 -8.85 -4.30 19.48
N VAL A 25 -7.67 -3.84 19.06
CA VAL A 25 -7.03 -2.62 19.55
C VAL A 25 -6.75 -1.73 18.35
N LYS A 26 -7.12 -0.45 18.47
CA LYS A 26 -6.77 0.55 17.46
C LYS A 26 -5.27 0.80 17.50
N THR A 27 -4.65 0.78 16.32
CA THR A 27 -3.22 1.07 16.15
C THR A 27 -2.92 2.50 16.58
N SER A 28 -1.81 2.68 17.31
CA SER A 28 -1.31 4.00 17.70
C SER A 28 -0.34 4.52 16.64
N PHE A 29 -0.58 5.75 16.19
CA PHE A 29 0.21 6.41 15.17
C PHE A 29 0.95 7.62 15.73
N ASN A 30 2.09 7.94 15.13
CA ASN A 30 2.87 9.16 15.37
C ASN A 30 3.31 9.76 14.05
N ALA A 31 3.35 11.10 13.97
CA ALA A 31 3.69 11.84 12.77
C ALA A 31 5.20 11.83 12.49
N TYR A 32 5.76 10.65 12.19
CA TYR A 32 7.19 10.47 11.98
C TYR A 32 7.71 11.09 10.67
N TRP A 33 6.87 11.67 9.83
CA TRP A 33 7.30 12.59 8.77
C TRP A 33 7.82 13.94 9.29
N ARG A 34 7.71 14.21 10.60
CA ARG A 34 8.28 15.39 11.27
C ARG A 34 9.51 15.05 12.09
N LYS A 35 10.44 16.01 12.25
CA LYS A 35 11.68 15.76 13.01
C LYS A 35 11.40 15.55 14.48
N VAL A 36 10.51 16.39 15.01
CA VAL A 36 10.10 16.40 16.41
C VAL A 36 8.63 16.02 16.45
N ALA A 37 8.33 14.93 17.15
CA ALA A 37 6.95 14.52 17.38
C ALA A 37 6.28 15.53 18.32
N ASP A 38 5.27 16.23 17.83
CA ASP A 38 4.48 17.18 18.62
C ASP A 38 3.43 16.42 19.43
N THR A 39 3.45 16.60 20.75
CA THR A 39 2.46 16.04 21.67
C THR A 39 1.04 16.60 21.45
N ASN A 40 0.90 17.76 20.77
CA ASN A 40 -0.36 18.37 20.37
C ASN A 40 -0.35 18.64 18.86
N GLU A 41 -0.32 17.54 18.09
CA GLU A 41 -0.16 17.57 16.64
C GLU A 41 -1.17 18.52 15.97
N THR A 42 -0.64 19.66 15.50
CA THR A 42 -1.39 20.57 14.62
C THR A 42 -0.95 20.31 13.18
N VAL A 43 -1.88 19.90 12.32
CA VAL A 43 -1.64 19.67 10.89
C VAL A 43 -1.72 21.00 10.13
N ASN A 44 -0.70 21.83 10.32
CA ASN A 44 -0.60 23.14 9.70
C ASN A 44 0.87 23.49 9.44
N PHE A 45 1.50 22.79 8.50
CA PHE A 45 2.87 23.04 8.06
C PHE A 45 2.87 23.54 6.62
N SER A 46 3.86 24.38 6.30
CA SER A 46 4.08 24.86 4.94
C SER A 46 4.94 23.89 4.14
N GLY A 47 4.66 23.80 2.84
CA GLY A 47 5.42 22.97 1.91
C GLY A 47 4.84 21.56 1.75
N THR A 48 5.58 20.75 0.99
CA THR A 48 5.19 19.40 0.60
C THR A 48 6.42 18.51 0.67
N GLU A 49 6.34 17.39 1.38
CA GLU A 49 7.35 16.34 1.28
C GLU A 49 7.13 15.63 -0.05
N THR A 50 8.14 15.60 -0.91
CA THR A 50 8.08 14.91 -2.21
C THR A 50 9.16 13.85 -2.23
N ALA A 51 8.79 12.58 -2.43
CA ALA A 51 9.73 11.49 -2.63
C ALA A 51 9.53 10.86 -4.02
N GLU A 52 10.63 10.66 -4.73
CA GLU A 52 10.68 10.04 -6.04
C GLU A 52 11.43 8.71 -5.93
N TYR A 53 10.88 7.68 -6.56
CA TYR A 53 11.39 6.32 -6.54
C TYR A 53 11.59 5.82 -7.97
N ASP A 54 12.73 5.18 -8.20
CA ASP A 54 12.94 4.37 -9.40
C ASP A 54 12.29 3.00 -9.20
N VAL A 55 11.54 2.55 -10.20
CA VAL A 55 10.84 1.25 -10.17
C VAL A 55 11.51 0.32 -11.16
N THR A 56 12.11 -0.73 -10.61
CA THR A 56 12.81 -1.77 -11.34
C THR A 56 12.07 -3.09 -11.25
N PHE A 57 12.33 -3.99 -12.18
CA PHE A 57 11.63 -5.27 -12.28
C PHE A 57 12.62 -6.42 -12.38
N GLU A 58 12.37 -7.44 -11.57
CA GLU A 58 13.04 -8.73 -11.65
C GLU A 58 12.04 -9.76 -12.19
N GLU A 59 12.39 -10.39 -13.31
CA GLU A 59 11.57 -11.41 -13.96
C GLU A 59 11.37 -12.62 -13.05
N GLY A 60 10.13 -13.14 -13.05
CA GLY A 60 9.79 -14.38 -12.37
C GLY A 60 10.20 -15.62 -13.16
N THR A 61 9.94 -16.80 -12.59
CA THR A 61 10.34 -18.08 -13.18
C THR A 61 9.20 -18.83 -13.86
N THR A 62 8.06 -18.18 -14.10
CA THR A 62 6.89 -18.81 -14.72
C THR A 62 7.17 -19.14 -16.19
N SER A 63 6.92 -20.38 -16.60
CA SER A 63 7.17 -20.84 -17.97
C SER A 63 6.00 -20.51 -18.91
N GLY A 64 6.30 -19.99 -20.10
CA GLY A 64 5.34 -19.81 -21.19
C GLY A 64 4.61 -18.46 -21.19
N LEU A 65 4.37 -17.86 -20.03
CA LEU A 65 3.91 -16.48 -19.87
C LEU A 65 4.97 -15.67 -19.13
N SER A 66 5.37 -14.55 -19.70
CA SER A 66 6.21 -13.54 -19.03
C SER A 66 5.60 -12.15 -19.17
N VAL A 67 6.02 -11.27 -18.26
CA VAL A 67 5.74 -9.84 -18.30
C VAL A 67 7.07 -9.13 -18.13
N LYS A 68 7.19 -7.97 -18.75
CA LYS A 68 8.33 -7.09 -18.59
C LYS A 68 7.85 -5.70 -18.23
N TYR A 69 8.39 -5.17 -17.13
CA TYR A 69 8.16 -3.80 -16.72
C TYR A 69 9.41 -2.96 -16.93
N THR A 70 9.28 -1.79 -17.54
CA THR A 70 10.39 -0.86 -17.80
C THR A 70 10.01 0.58 -17.52
N ASN A 71 11.01 1.48 -17.45
CA ASN A 71 10.82 2.92 -17.31
C ASN A 71 9.92 3.34 -16.13
N GLY A 72 9.90 2.52 -15.08
CA GLY A 72 9.00 2.72 -13.96
C GLY A 72 9.45 3.83 -13.02
N LYS A 73 8.51 4.71 -12.66
CA LYS A 73 8.72 5.80 -11.70
C LYS A 73 7.53 5.91 -10.77
N TYR A 74 7.80 6.12 -9.48
CA TYR A 74 6.78 6.36 -8.48
C TYR A 74 7.09 7.63 -7.71
N VAL A 75 6.08 8.49 -7.53
CA VAL A 75 6.21 9.76 -6.81
C VAL A 75 5.15 9.81 -5.73
N THR A 76 5.55 10.27 -4.54
CA THR A 76 4.65 10.48 -3.41
C THR A 76 4.77 11.91 -2.91
N LYS A 77 3.66 12.52 -2.52
CA LYS A 77 3.61 13.87 -1.97
C LYS A 77 2.79 13.89 -0.69
N LEU A 78 3.35 14.40 0.40
CA LEU A 78 2.65 14.60 1.67
C LEU A 78 2.59 16.08 2.01
N SER A 79 1.40 16.61 2.26
CA SER A 79 1.15 18.02 2.57
C SER A 79 0.05 18.18 3.62
N ALA A 80 -0.17 19.42 4.08
CA ALA A 80 -1.30 19.79 4.93
C ALA A 80 -2.36 20.56 4.13
N LYS A 81 -3.64 20.22 4.32
CA LYS A 81 -4.78 20.90 3.71
C LYS A 81 -5.94 20.96 4.71
N ASP A 82 -6.43 22.17 4.98
CA ASP A 82 -7.60 22.41 5.84
C ASP A 82 -7.55 21.72 7.22
N GLY A 83 -6.35 21.65 7.83
CA GLY A 83 -6.14 20.99 9.12
C GLY A 83 -6.07 19.46 9.07
N ASN A 84 -5.98 18.88 7.86
CA ASN A 84 -5.85 17.46 7.60
C ASN A 84 -4.60 17.18 6.75
N TYR A 85 -4.18 15.93 6.69
CA TYR A 85 -3.14 15.50 5.77
C TYR A 85 -3.72 15.26 4.39
N LEU A 86 -2.94 15.62 3.37
CA LEU A 86 -3.18 15.24 1.98
C LEU A 86 -1.97 14.46 1.49
N TYR A 87 -2.21 13.23 1.03
CA TYR A 87 -1.20 12.37 0.44
C TYR A 87 -1.58 12.04 -1.00
N GLU A 88 -0.66 12.30 -1.93
CA GLU A 88 -0.85 12.05 -3.35
C GLU A 88 0.23 11.10 -3.86
N THR A 89 -0.15 10.21 -4.78
CA THR A 89 0.81 9.28 -5.39
C THR A 89 0.62 9.20 -6.89
N LYS A 90 1.72 8.92 -7.61
CA LYS A 90 1.71 8.70 -9.06
C LYS A 90 2.72 7.62 -9.42
N LEU A 91 2.25 6.50 -9.98
CA LEU A 91 3.05 5.48 -10.66
C LEU A 91 2.90 5.65 -12.17
N THR A 92 4.01 5.65 -12.90
CA THR A 92 4.03 5.48 -14.36
C THR A 92 5.00 4.36 -14.70
N ILE A 93 4.60 3.40 -15.54
CA ILE A 93 5.45 2.27 -15.89
C ILE A 93 5.06 1.68 -17.25
N ASP A 94 6.06 1.24 -18.00
CA ASP A 94 5.84 0.54 -19.26
C ASP A 94 5.66 -0.95 -19.01
N VAL A 95 4.71 -1.58 -19.70
CA VAL A 95 4.38 -3.00 -19.55
C VAL A 95 4.33 -3.68 -20.91
N GLN A 96 4.96 -4.85 -21.02
CA GLN A 96 4.86 -5.71 -22.20
C GLN A 96 4.63 -7.16 -21.76
N TYR A 97 3.66 -7.83 -22.37
CA TYR A 97 3.37 -9.24 -22.14
C TYR A 97 3.95 -10.08 -23.27
N SER A 98 4.45 -11.27 -22.92
CA SER A 98 4.88 -12.28 -23.88
C SER A 98 4.27 -13.63 -23.56
N PHE A 99 3.75 -14.32 -24.57
CA PHE A 99 3.20 -15.67 -24.45
C PHE A 99 3.71 -16.51 -25.61
N ASN A 100 4.51 -17.54 -25.30
CA ASN A 100 5.32 -18.28 -26.28
C ASN A 100 6.17 -17.32 -27.14
N ASP A 101 5.98 -17.32 -28.47
CA ASP A 101 6.73 -16.50 -29.42
C ASP A 101 6.03 -15.16 -29.76
N GLU A 102 4.91 -14.86 -29.11
CA GLU A 102 4.13 -13.63 -29.34
C GLU A 102 4.33 -12.61 -28.22
N THR A 103 4.38 -11.33 -28.60
CA THR A 103 4.55 -10.22 -27.66
C THR A 103 3.55 -9.11 -27.96
N THR A 104 3.08 -8.40 -26.94
CA THR A 104 2.26 -7.21 -27.12
C THR A 104 3.11 -6.02 -27.57
N ASP A 105 2.44 -4.97 -28.03
CA ASP A 105 3.00 -3.62 -27.96
C ASP A 105 3.30 -3.23 -26.50
N VAL A 106 4.10 -2.19 -26.32
CA VAL A 106 4.39 -1.64 -25.00
C VAL A 106 3.23 -0.75 -24.55
N PHE A 107 2.59 -1.13 -23.44
CA PHE A 107 1.58 -0.33 -22.77
C PHE A 107 2.24 0.67 -21.82
N ASN A 108 1.63 1.84 -21.65
CA ASN A 108 2.10 2.90 -20.77
C ASN A 108 1.09 3.03 -19.63
N ASP A 109 1.32 2.28 -18.55
CA ASP A 109 0.40 2.21 -17.42
C ASP A 109 0.63 3.40 -16.47
N GLU A 110 -0.45 3.90 -15.89
CA GLU A 110 -0.45 5.01 -14.96
C GLU A 110 -1.47 4.77 -13.83
N VAL A 111 -1.04 4.99 -12.59
CA VAL A 111 -1.93 5.03 -11.42
C VAL A 111 -1.67 6.32 -10.67
N ILE A 112 -2.71 7.10 -10.46
CA ILE A 112 -2.66 8.34 -9.66
C ILE A 112 -3.66 8.19 -8.52
N SER A 113 -3.27 8.56 -7.32
CA SER A 113 -4.18 8.63 -6.19
C SER A 113 -3.97 9.85 -5.32
N SER A 114 -5.02 10.21 -4.59
CA SER A 114 -5.07 11.29 -3.62
C SER A 114 -5.93 10.86 -2.45
N VAL A 115 -5.47 11.06 -1.23
CA VAL A 115 -6.21 10.75 -0.01
C VAL A 115 -6.06 11.88 1.01
N THR A 116 -7.19 12.28 1.58
CA THR A 116 -7.24 13.23 2.71
C THR A 116 -7.63 12.47 3.97
N PHE A 117 -6.86 12.64 5.04
CA PHE A 117 -7.03 11.93 6.30
C PHE A 117 -6.69 12.80 7.51
N GLU A 118 -7.28 12.44 8.65
CA GLU A 118 -7.11 13.16 9.90
C GLU A 118 -5.71 12.95 10.52
N SER A 119 -5.41 13.70 11.57
CA SER A 119 -4.12 13.62 12.26
C SER A 119 -3.83 12.24 12.89
N THR A 120 -2.56 11.99 13.24
CA THR A 120 -2.16 10.72 13.89
C THR A 120 -2.83 10.54 15.25
N GLN A 121 -3.14 11.65 15.95
CA GLN A 121 -3.92 11.65 17.20
C GLN A 121 -5.38 11.21 17.02
N LYS A 122 -5.92 11.36 15.81
CA LYS A 122 -7.27 10.90 15.44
C LYS A 122 -7.25 9.53 14.78
N GLY A 123 -6.11 8.84 14.82
CA GLY A 123 -5.97 7.49 14.32
C GLY A 123 -5.83 7.40 12.81
N LEU A 124 -5.41 8.48 12.14
CA LEU A 124 -5.26 8.50 10.68
C LEU A 124 -6.58 8.14 9.97
N LYS A 125 -7.69 8.70 10.46
CA LYS A 125 -9.01 8.39 9.93
C LYS A 125 -9.13 8.95 8.50
N PRO A 126 -9.44 8.14 7.48
CA PRO A 126 -9.63 8.63 6.14
C PRO A 126 -10.92 9.45 6.03
N LEU A 127 -10.87 10.51 5.23
CA LEU A 127 -11.98 11.41 4.96
C LEU A 127 -12.47 11.28 3.52
N TYR A 128 -11.52 11.24 2.59
CA TYR A 128 -11.81 11.16 1.16
C TYR A 128 -10.62 10.55 0.42
N SER A 129 -10.86 9.69 -0.57
CA SER A 129 -9.83 9.24 -1.50
C SER A 129 -10.35 9.18 -2.93
N GLU A 130 -9.45 9.45 -3.88
CA GLU A 130 -9.67 9.22 -5.31
C GLU A 130 -8.46 8.48 -5.87
N ARG A 131 -8.72 7.50 -6.74
CA ARG A 131 -7.70 6.81 -7.53
C ARG A 131 -8.15 6.68 -8.97
N LYS A 132 -7.26 7.01 -9.90
CA LYS A 132 -7.41 6.73 -11.33
C LYS A 132 -6.37 5.72 -11.76
N SER A 133 -6.79 4.76 -12.57
CA SER A 133 -5.95 3.64 -13.00
C SER A 133 -6.11 3.40 -14.49
N VAL A 134 -5.00 3.43 -15.20
CA VAL A 134 -4.79 2.92 -16.56
C VAL A 134 -3.79 1.78 -16.42
N MET A 135 -4.26 0.54 -16.48
CA MET A 135 -3.42 -0.62 -16.18
C MET A 135 -3.67 -1.80 -17.10
N HIS A 136 -2.63 -2.58 -17.37
CA HIS A 136 -2.70 -3.89 -17.98
C HIS A 136 -2.21 -4.92 -16.97
N THR A 137 -3.12 -5.77 -16.49
CA THR A 137 -2.84 -6.73 -15.39
C THR A 137 -2.99 -8.17 -15.86
N PRO A 138 -2.13 -9.10 -15.41
CA PRO A 138 -2.30 -10.51 -15.76
C PRO A 138 -3.59 -11.06 -15.14
N VAL A 139 -4.30 -11.93 -15.86
CA VAL A 139 -5.56 -12.53 -15.38
C VAL A 139 -5.45 -14.01 -15.02
N THR A 140 -4.45 -14.70 -15.55
CA THR A 140 -4.24 -16.14 -15.32
C THR A 140 -2.77 -16.52 -15.46
N SER A 141 -2.35 -17.56 -14.73
CA SER A 141 -1.02 -18.16 -14.87
C SER A 141 -0.90 -19.11 -16.07
N SER A 142 -2.00 -19.42 -16.75
CA SER A 142 -2.03 -20.42 -17.83
C SER A 142 -3.00 -19.98 -18.93
N PRO A 143 -2.69 -18.90 -19.64
CA PRO A 143 -3.52 -18.44 -20.74
C PRO A 143 -3.41 -19.39 -21.94
N THR A 144 -4.40 -19.32 -22.83
CA THR A 144 -4.43 -20.09 -24.09
C THR A 144 -4.05 -19.26 -25.31
N SER A 145 -3.95 -17.94 -25.16
CA SER A 145 -3.46 -16.98 -26.16
C SER A 145 -2.86 -15.76 -25.46
N LEU A 146 -2.12 -14.92 -26.20
CA LEU A 146 -1.55 -13.69 -25.64
C LEU A 146 -2.64 -12.72 -25.16
N GLU A 147 -3.73 -12.54 -25.90
CA GLU A 147 -4.85 -11.66 -25.53
C GLU A 147 -5.59 -12.17 -24.29
N GLY A 148 -5.56 -13.49 -24.04
CA GLY A 148 -6.13 -14.10 -22.84
C GLY A 148 -5.20 -14.02 -21.62
N ALA A 149 -3.98 -13.48 -21.75
CA ALA A 149 -3.00 -13.43 -20.67
C ALA A 149 -3.18 -12.23 -19.74
N TYR A 150 -3.74 -11.14 -20.26
CA TYR A 150 -3.89 -9.88 -19.53
C TYR A 150 -5.26 -9.25 -19.80
N VAL A 151 -5.63 -8.28 -18.98
CA VAL A 151 -6.81 -7.43 -19.19
C VAL A 151 -6.43 -5.97 -18.96
N ALA A 152 -6.95 -5.09 -19.79
CA ALA A 152 -6.88 -3.66 -19.59
C ALA A 152 -7.95 -3.21 -18.58
N TYR A 153 -7.55 -2.43 -17.58
CA TYR A 153 -8.41 -1.81 -16.60
C TYR A 153 -8.26 -0.29 -16.67
N TYR A 154 -9.33 0.38 -17.07
CA TYR A 154 -9.47 1.83 -17.01
C TYR A 154 -10.55 2.16 -15.98
N SER A 155 -10.16 2.73 -14.85
CA SER A 155 -11.11 2.94 -13.75
C SER A 155 -10.80 4.15 -12.91
N SER A 156 -11.86 4.76 -12.37
CA SER A 156 -11.81 5.69 -11.25
C SER A 156 -12.45 5.04 -10.03
N VAL A 157 -11.86 5.24 -8.86
CA VAL A 157 -12.40 4.83 -7.57
C VAL A 157 -12.43 6.06 -6.68
N VAL A 158 -13.60 6.37 -6.14
CA VAL A 158 -13.80 7.48 -5.19
C VAL A 158 -14.41 6.93 -3.91
N SER A 159 -13.74 7.14 -2.79
CA SER A 159 -14.27 6.81 -1.46
C SER A 159 -14.54 8.09 -0.69
N ASP A 160 -15.80 8.31 -0.33
CA ASP A 160 -16.23 9.39 0.55
C ASP A 160 -16.63 8.80 1.90
N TYR A 161 -15.80 9.04 2.91
CA TYR A 161 -16.01 8.50 4.25
C TYR A 161 -17.01 9.33 5.07
N ALA A 162 -17.39 10.52 4.61
CA ALA A 162 -18.47 11.30 5.23
C ALA A 162 -19.85 10.72 4.87
N THR A 163 -20.01 10.26 3.63
CA THR A 163 -21.21 9.54 3.17
C THR A 163 -21.11 8.02 3.33
N ALA A 164 -19.94 7.51 3.72
CA ALA A 164 -19.61 6.08 3.82
C ALA A 164 -19.88 5.34 2.50
N GLN A 165 -19.51 5.93 1.37
CA GLN A 165 -19.72 5.36 0.04
C GLN A 165 -18.41 5.26 -0.73
N CYS A 166 -18.25 4.14 -1.43
CA CYS A 166 -17.24 3.96 -2.46
C CYS A 166 -17.93 3.80 -3.81
N THR A 167 -17.51 4.60 -4.79
CA THR A 167 -17.96 4.53 -6.17
C THR A 167 -16.82 4.10 -7.07
N ILE A 168 -17.04 3.06 -7.87
CA ILE A 168 -16.12 2.53 -8.87
C ILE A 168 -16.73 2.80 -10.23
N SER A 169 -16.03 3.55 -11.07
CA SER A 169 -16.40 3.80 -12.46
C SER A 169 -15.39 3.12 -13.38
N SER A 170 -15.88 2.31 -14.31
CA SER A 170 -15.07 1.63 -15.33
C SER A 170 -15.33 2.23 -16.70
N TYR A 171 -14.30 2.25 -17.54
CA TYR A 171 -14.31 2.90 -18.85
C TYR A 171 -13.79 1.94 -19.91
N GLU A 172 -14.30 2.07 -21.14
CA GLU A 172 -13.86 1.26 -22.27
C GLU A 172 -12.44 1.63 -22.75
N ASP A 173 -12.04 2.90 -22.56
CA ASP A 173 -10.79 3.47 -23.05
C ASP A 173 -10.19 4.47 -22.06
N ALA A 174 -8.85 4.53 -22.00
CA ALA A 174 -8.12 5.44 -21.11
C ALA A 174 -8.39 6.92 -21.38
N SER A 175 -8.64 7.31 -22.64
CA SER A 175 -8.93 8.71 -23.02
C SER A 175 -10.19 9.25 -22.34
N PHE A 176 -11.16 8.38 -22.05
CA PHE A 176 -12.42 8.75 -21.39
C PHE A 176 -12.24 9.15 -19.93
N MET A 177 -11.13 8.77 -19.30
CA MET A 177 -10.81 9.16 -17.92
C MET A 177 -10.54 10.67 -17.77
N THR A 178 -10.23 11.34 -18.87
CA THR A 178 -9.91 12.78 -18.91
C THR A 178 -10.95 13.63 -19.65
N ASP A 179 -11.90 12.98 -20.33
CA ASP A 179 -12.98 13.66 -21.04
C ASP A 179 -14.19 13.82 -20.11
N GLU A 180 -14.47 15.06 -19.70
CA GLU A 180 -15.62 15.38 -18.83
C GLU A 180 -16.98 15.05 -19.48
N THR A 181 -17.02 14.81 -20.79
CA THR A 181 -18.23 14.44 -21.52
C THR A 181 -18.39 12.92 -21.68
N ALA A 182 -17.31 12.15 -21.46
CA ALA A 182 -17.35 10.70 -21.55
C ALA A 182 -18.13 10.10 -20.38
N LYS A 183 -19.02 9.16 -20.69
CA LYS A 183 -19.77 8.42 -19.67
C LYS A 183 -19.00 7.15 -19.32
N ALA A 184 -18.93 6.85 -18.02
CA ALA A 184 -18.47 5.55 -17.56
C ALA A 184 -19.34 4.44 -18.18
N GLU A 185 -18.71 3.36 -18.60
CA GLU A 185 -19.39 2.17 -19.13
C GLU A 185 -20.21 1.49 -18.02
N ALA A 186 -19.62 1.44 -16.82
CA ALA A 186 -20.25 0.91 -15.63
C ALA A 186 -19.89 1.75 -14.40
N THR A 187 -20.87 1.95 -13.53
CA THR A 187 -20.67 2.57 -12.21
C THR A 187 -21.28 1.67 -11.15
N ILE A 188 -20.49 1.37 -10.12
CA ILE A 188 -20.91 0.58 -8.96
C ILE A 188 -20.67 1.44 -7.72
N THR A 189 -21.72 1.68 -6.94
CA THR A 189 -21.62 2.31 -5.62
C THR A 189 -21.85 1.25 -4.54
N ARG A 190 -21.02 1.27 -3.51
CA ARG A 190 -21.07 0.36 -2.37
C ARG A 190 -20.95 1.15 -1.08
N ASP A 191 -21.62 0.67 -0.04
CA ASP A 191 -21.42 1.21 1.29
C ASP A 191 -20.05 0.76 1.83
N ILE A 192 -19.38 1.65 2.54
CA ILE A 192 -18.19 1.37 3.33
C ILE A 192 -18.69 0.95 4.72
N PRO A 193 -18.48 -0.31 5.13
CA PRO A 193 -18.94 -0.77 6.44
C PRO A 193 -18.28 0.02 7.55
N ASP A 194 -19.05 0.34 8.60
CA ASP A 194 -18.50 0.85 9.86
C ASP A 194 -18.12 -0.34 10.76
N ASP A 195 -16.86 -0.38 11.18
CA ASP A 195 -16.36 -1.33 12.17
C ASP A 195 -15.35 -0.59 13.05
N ASN A 196 -15.49 -0.75 14.36
CA ASN A 196 -14.69 -0.06 15.36
C ASN A 196 -13.64 -0.96 16.03
N ASP A 197 -13.50 -2.22 15.57
CA ASP A 197 -12.55 -3.19 16.12
C ASP A 197 -11.08 -2.75 15.89
N TYR A 198 -10.73 -2.30 14.69
CA TYR A 198 -9.38 -1.85 14.35
C TYR A 198 -9.39 -0.44 13.74
N SER A 199 -8.22 0.19 13.61
CA SER A 199 -8.10 1.45 12.87
C SER A 199 -8.45 1.21 11.40
N LEU A 200 -9.36 2.01 10.85
CA LEU A 200 -9.69 2.00 9.43
C LEU A 200 -8.71 2.93 8.69
N ILE A 201 -8.03 2.39 7.70
CA ILE A 201 -7.05 3.07 6.85
C ILE A 201 -7.48 2.90 5.40
N ASP A 202 -7.42 3.97 4.61
CA ASP A 202 -7.67 3.85 3.17
C ASP A 202 -6.52 3.11 2.46
N ASN A 203 -6.82 2.38 1.38
CA ASN A 203 -5.79 1.68 0.61
C ASN A 203 -4.68 2.64 0.10
N GLU A 204 -5.06 3.86 -0.29
CA GLU A 204 -4.16 4.89 -0.80
C GLU A 204 -3.35 5.58 0.32
N GLU A 205 -3.74 5.38 1.58
CA GLU A 205 -3.06 5.88 2.78
C GLU A 205 -2.17 4.81 3.44
N LEU A 206 -2.34 3.53 3.11
CA LEU A 206 -1.75 2.42 3.85
C LEU A 206 -0.23 2.53 4.03
N LEU A 207 0.51 2.94 3.00
CA LEU A 207 1.96 3.09 3.07
C LEU A 207 2.40 4.26 3.97
N VAL A 208 1.66 5.38 3.99
CA VAL A 208 1.96 6.49 4.91
C VAL A 208 1.58 6.12 6.35
N ALA A 209 0.51 5.35 6.54
CA ALA A 209 0.16 4.80 7.86
C ALA A 209 1.24 3.86 8.40
N VAL A 210 1.85 3.01 7.56
CA VAL A 210 2.98 2.14 7.96
C VAL A 210 4.16 2.96 8.50
N ARG A 211 4.47 4.11 7.90
CA ARG A 211 5.53 5.03 8.38
C ARG A 211 5.25 5.57 9.78
N ALA A 212 3.97 5.67 10.15
CA ALA A 212 3.48 6.27 11.38
C ALA A 212 3.33 5.28 12.55
N ILE A 213 3.50 3.98 12.34
CA ILE A 213 3.29 2.98 13.40
C ILE A 213 4.32 3.17 14.52
N ALA A 214 3.80 3.39 15.73
CA ALA A 214 4.60 3.70 16.91
C ALA A 214 5.24 2.46 17.59
N SER A 215 4.68 1.27 17.37
CA SER A 215 4.97 0.07 18.15
C SER A 215 6.15 -0.75 17.60
N SER A 216 6.63 -1.69 18.42
CA SER A 216 7.68 -2.66 18.06
C SER A 216 7.11 -4.06 17.76
N SER A 217 5.81 -4.16 17.43
CA SER A 217 5.07 -5.41 17.29
C SER A 217 4.18 -5.40 16.05
N SER A 218 3.69 -6.58 15.64
CA SER A 218 2.72 -6.68 14.55
C SER A 218 1.43 -5.93 14.89
N GLU A 219 0.97 -5.08 13.97
CA GLU A 219 -0.29 -4.33 14.04
C GLU A 219 -1.32 -4.94 13.09
N THR A 220 -2.60 -4.68 13.37
CA THR A 220 -3.71 -5.03 12.49
C THR A 220 -4.55 -3.79 12.26
N VAL A 221 -4.78 -3.46 10.98
CA VAL A 221 -5.69 -2.39 10.55
C VAL A 221 -6.77 -2.95 9.66
N PHE A 222 -7.88 -2.22 9.50
CA PHE A 222 -8.83 -2.47 8.44
C PHE A 222 -8.51 -1.61 7.23
N VAL A 223 -8.62 -2.20 6.04
CA VAL A 223 -8.61 -1.50 4.77
C VAL A 223 -9.88 -1.87 4.01
N TYR A 224 -10.55 -0.87 3.43
CA TYR A 224 -11.68 -1.14 2.54
C TYR A 224 -11.15 -1.70 1.21
N ASN A 225 -11.39 -2.99 0.97
CA ASN A 225 -11.05 -3.60 -0.31
C ASN A 225 -12.17 -3.32 -1.30
N THR A 226 -11.91 -2.41 -2.23
CA THR A 226 -12.87 -1.95 -3.24
C THR A 226 -13.32 -3.08 -4.15
N ALA A 227 -12.46 -4.03 -4.51
CA ALA A 227 -12.82 -5.19 -5.32
C ALA A 227 -13.78 -6.12 -4.57
N ALA A 228 -13.48 -6.43 -3.30
CA ALA A 228 -14.32 -7.27 -2.45
C ALA A 228 -15.60 -6.57 -1.96
N GLY A 229 -15.63 -5.24 -1.94
CA GLY A 229 -16.74 -4.45 -1.39
C GLY A 229 -16.88 -4.61 0.12
N ALA A 230 -15.77 -4.88 0.82
CA ALA A 230 -15.77 -5.20 2.25
C ALA A 230 -14.49 -4.72 2.95
N LEU A 231 -14.58 -4.51 4.26
CA LEU A 231 -13.39 -4.34 5.10
C LEU A 231 -12.58 -5.63 5.15
N GLN A 232 -11.28 -5.49 4.94
CA GLN A 232 -10.32 -6.56 5.08
C GLN A 232 -9.30 -6.21 6.15
N LYS A 233 -8.97 -7.21 6.97
CA LYS A 233 -7.87 -7.08 7.93
C LYS A 233 -6.57 -7.09 7.15
N VAL A 234 -5.72 -6.13 7.42
CA VAL A 234 -4.34 -6.07 6.94
C VAL A 234 -3.42 -6.23 8.15
N GLN A 235 -2.58 -7.25 8.09
CA GLN A 235 -1.53 -7.50 9.07
C GLN A 235 -0.28 -6.75 8.65
N ILE A 236 0.26 -5.95 9.56
CA ILE A 236 1.51 -5.21 9.37
C ILE A 236 2.51 -5.79 10.37
N SER A 237 3.47 -6.55 9.88
CA SER A 237 4.46 -7.24 10.72
C SER A 237 5.82 -6.59 10.59
N GLN A 238 6.44 -6.32 11.73
CA GLN A 238 7.74 -5.67 11.80
C GLN A 238 8.87 -6.70 11.92
N GLU A 239 9.94 -6.51 11.16
CA GLU A 239 11.20 -7.24 11.33
C GLU A 239 12.19 -6.49 12.24
N ALA A 240 13.26 -7.17 12.63
CA ALA A 240 14.35 -6.54 13.37
C ALA A 240 14.95 -5.35 12.59
N LYS A 241 15.32 -4.29 13.31
CA LYS A 241 16.05 -3.14 12.77
C LYS A 241 17.33 -3.60 12.07
N LYS A 242 17.59 -3.07 10.89
CA LYS A 242 18.78 -3.31 10.07
C LYS A 242 19.43 -1.97 9.71
N SER A 243 20.62 -2.02 9.14
CA SER A 243 21.29 -0.85 8.57
C SER A 243 22.06 -1.26 7.32
N THR A 244 21.97 -0.46 6.27
CA THR A 244 22.69 -0.64 5.01
C THR A 244 22.80 0.69 4.29
N ASP A 245 23.63 0.73 3.26
CA ASP A 245 23.78 1.89 2.39
C ASP A 245 22.66 1.96 1.35
N PHE A 246 22.14 3.16 1.13
CA PHE A 246 21.20 3.52 0.07
C PHE A 246 21.72 4.75 -0.65
N ASP A 247 21.61 4.76 -1.99
CA ASP A 247 21.96 5.92 -2.80
C ASP A 247 20.69 6.71 -3.10
N PHE A 248 20.61 7.94 -2.59
CA PHE A 248 19.53 8.87 -2.92
C PHE A 248 19.98 10.31 -2.73
N ARG A 249 19.18 11.25 -3.21
CA ARG A 249 19.41 12.68 -3.06
C ARG A 249 18.44 13.30 -2.05
N VAL A 250 18.96 14.08 -1.11
CA VAL A 250 18.12 14.95 -0.25
C VAL A 250 18.08 16.36 -0.85
N ILE A 251 16.93 16.75 -1.39
CA ILE A 251 16.71 18.08 -1.98
C ILE A 251 16.74 19.13 -0.86
N GLY A 252 17.40 20.26 -1.13
CA GLY A 252 17.56 21.36 -0.16
C GLY A 252 18.82 21.26 0.71
N LYS A 253 19.55 20.13 0.68
CA LYS A 253 20.96 20.06 1.08
C LYS A 253 21.80 20.20 -0.19
N GLU A 254 22.92 20.93 -0.15
CA GLU A 254 23.84 21.08 -1.30
C GLU A 254 24.60 19.77 -1.61
N GLU A 255 23.89 18.65 -1.73
CA GLU A 255 24.45 17.33 -2.01
C GLU A 255 23.85 16.80 -3.33
N ALA A 256 24.74 16.31 -4.20
CA ALA A 256 24.35 15.44 -5.30
C ALA A 256 23.78 14.12 -4.73
N ALA A 257 23.26 13.22 -5.59
CA ALA A 257 22.96 11.86 -5.14
C ALA A 257 24.19 11.28 -4.43
N SER A 258 23.99 10.81 -3.20
CA SER A 258 25.08 10.35 -2.35
C SER A 258 24.69 9.08 -1.61
N THR A 259 25.69 8.30 -1.20
CA THR A 259 25.49 7.09 -0.42
C THR A 259 25.24 7.45 1.03
N HIS A 260 24.07 7.06 1.54
CA HIS A 260 23.66 7.25 2.93
C HIS A 260 23.58 5.89 3.62
N THR A 261 24.32 5.72 4.72
CA THR A 261 24.11 4.58 5.62
C THR A 261 22.83 4.83 6.43
N VAL A 262 21.75 4.14 6.09
CA VAL A 262 20.44 4.31 6.73
C VAL A 262 20.17 3.15 7.66
N SER A 263 19.78 3.47 8.90
CA SER A 263 19.10 2.51 9.77
C SER A 263 17.64 2.41 9.36
N TYR A 264 17.09 1.22 9.24
CA TYR A 264 15.71 1.00 8.77
C TYR A 264 15.06 -0.21 9.46
N VAL A 265 13.73 -0.25 9.36
CA VAL A 265 12.90 -1.36 9.80
C VAL A 265 12.17 -1.91 8.58
N PRO A 266 12.36 -3.20 8.23
CA PRO A 266 11.49 -3.87 7.27
C PRO A 266 10.12 -4.16 7.88
N PHE A 267 9.08 -3.90 7.10
CA PHE A 267 7.70 -4.26 7.37
C PHE A 267 7.19 -5.20 6.29
N THR A 268 6.37 -6.17 6.68
CA THR A 268 5.55 -6.98 5.77
C THR A 268 4.10 -6.55 5.94
N VAL A 269 3.46 -6.13 4.84
CA VAL A 269 2.06 -5.73 4.77
C VAL A 269 1.30 -6.79 3.99
N ALA A 270 0.31 -7.42 4.62
CA ALA A 270 -0.42 -8.53 4.01
C ALA A 270 -1.89 -8.55 4.41
N ILE A 271 -2.80 -8.84 3.47
CA ILE A 271 -4.19 -9.12 3.82
C ILE A 271 -4.22 -10.39 4.69
N SER A 272 -4.87 -10.30 5.84
CA SER A 272 -5.10 -11.42 6.74
C SER A 272 -6.36 -12.17 6.32
N GLY A 273 -6.21 -13.17 5.45
CA GLY A 273 -7.33 -13.96 4.96
C GLY A 273 -6.92 -15.12 4.05
N LYS A 274 -7.92 -15.87 3.58
CA LYS A 274 -7.71 -16.85 2.50
C LYS A 274 -7.57 -16.11 1.18
N ASN A 275 -6.70 -16.59 0.30
CA ASN A 275 -6.45 -16.00 -1.03
C ASN A 275 -6.08 -14.52 -0.94
N SER A 276 -5.28 -14.15 0.04
CA SER A 276 -4.87 -12.78 0.37
C SER A 276 -3.92 -12.12 -0.63
N GLY A 277 -3.53 -12.85 -1.70
CA GLY A 277 -2.50 -12.41 -2.62
C GLY A 277 -1.11 -12.41 -1.98
N SER A 278 -0.18 -11.72 -2.64
CA SER A 278 1.19 -11.57 -2.17
C SER A 278 1.28 -10.49 -1.10
N SER A 279 2.19 -10.67 -0.14
CA SER A 279 2.55 -9.60 0.80
C SER A 279 3.45 -8.57 0.13
N GLN A 280 3.32 -7.31 0.54
CA GLN A 280 4.26 -6.25 0.20
C GLN A 280 5.33 -6.13 1.30
N LYS A 281 6.58 -5.88 0.91
CA LYS A 281 7.64 -5.53 1.86
C LYS A 281 7.97 -4.04 1.75
N VAL A 282 8.19 -3.39 2.89
CA VAL A 282 8.42 -1.94 2.98
C VAL A 282 9.56 -1.67 3.95
N TRP A 283 10.58 -0.92 3.52
CA TRP A 283 11.75 -0.57 4.33
C TRP A 283 11.59 0.87 4.78
N VAL A 284 11.25 1.07 6.04
CA VAL A 284 11.01 2.41 6.62
C VAL A 284 12.28 2.84 7.33
N ALA A 285 12.84 3.99 6.96
CA ALA A 285 13.98 4.57 7.67
C ALA A 285 13.67 4.74 9.16
N THR A 286 14.67 4.56 10.02
CA THR A 286 14.51 4.77 11.46
C THR A 286 15.81 5.30 12.05
N ASP A 287 15.71 6.41 12.75
CA ASP A 287 16.65 6.76 13.81
C ASP A 287 15.84 7.46 14.90
N LYS A 288 15.51 6.73 15.98
CA LYS A 288 14.60 7.22 17.01
C LYS A 288 15.11 8.47 17.74
N GLU A 289 16.41 8.74 17.72
CA GLU A 289 16.98 9.87 18.45
C GLU A 289 16.95 11.18 17.63
N THR A 290 17.10 11.11 16.31
CA THR A 290 17.21 12.31 15.45
C THR A 290 16.12 12.42 14.38
N ASN A 291 15.43 11.31 14.11
CA ASN A 291 14.52 11.09 12.98
C ASN A 291 14.99 11.76 11.69
N GLU A 292 16.29 11.64 11.38
CA GLU A 292 16.93 12.40 10.31
C GLU A 292 16.18 12.28 8.98
N TYR A 293 15.78 11.05 8.64
CA TYR A 293 15.11 10.70 7.39
C TYR A 293 13.59 10.61 7.50
N ARG A 294 12.97 11.11 8.58
CA ARG A 294 11.52 11.30 8.70
C ARG A 294 10.69 10.04 8.41
N ASN A 295 11.19 8.90 8.87
CA ASN A 295 10.66 7.57 8.54
C ASN A 295 10.26 7.41 7.07
N ILE A 296 11.02 7.97 6.13
CA ILE A 296 10.73 7.81 4.71
C ILE A 296 10.89 6.34 4.32
N ILE A 297 10.06 5.87 3.39
CA ILE A 297 10.25 4.55 2.79
C ILE A 297 11.48 4.66 1.89
N VAL A 298 12.52 3.87 2.16
CA VAL A 298 13.75 3.86 1.36
C VAL A 298 13.69 2.81 0.26
N GLN A 299 12.90 1.76 0.46
CA GLN A 299 12.64 0.71 -0.52
C GLN A 299 11.28 0.06 -0.27
N MET A 300 10.64 -0.47 -1.31
CA MET A 300 9.53 -1.41 -1.18
C MET A 300 9.53 -2.44 -2.33
N GLU A 301 8.96 -3.61 -2.06
CA GLU A 301 8.88 -4.72 -3.01
C GLU A 301 7.43 -5.23 -3.09
N THR A 302 6.95 -5.39 -4.32
CA THR A 302 5.63 -5.93 -4.63
C THR A 302 5.77 -7.06 -5.64
N SER A 303 5.33 -8.26 -5.27
CA SER A 303 5.30 -9.37 -6.23
C SER A 303 4.18 -9.20 -7.24
N VAL A 304 4.51 -9.42 -8.51
CA VAL A 304 3.53 -9.50 -9.58
C VAL A 304 2.77 -10.82 -9.45
N SER A 305 1.45 -10.77 -9.71
CA SER A 305 0.57 -11.94 -9.66
C SER A 305 1.12 -13.12 -10.47
N PHE A 306 0.73 -14.34 -10.06
CA PHE A 306 1.13 -15.59 -10.73
C PHE A 306 2.64 -15.86 -10.79
N GLY A 307 3.41 -15.22 -9.91
CA GLY A 307 4.86 -15.41 -9.83
C GLY A 307 5.60 -14.86 -11.06
N LEU A 308 5.01 -13.89 -11.76
CA LEU A 308 5.58 -13.32 -12.99
C LEU A 308 6.79 -12.40 -12.73
N GLY A 309 7.05 -12.04 -11.47
CA GLY A 309 8.24 -11.30 -11.07
C GLY A 309 8.01 -10.43 -9.84
N THR A 310 8.93 -9.50 -9.60
CA THR A 310 8.89 -8.56 -8.47
C THR A 310 9.22 -7.16 -8.94
N LEU A 311 8.39 -6.19 -8.56
CA LEU A 311 8.69 -4.77 -8.69
C LEU A 311 9.40 -4.28 -7.43
N THR A 312 10.55 -3.64 -7.61
CA THR A 312 11.30 -3.00 -6.53
C THR A 312 11.33 -1.50 -6.76
N TYR A 313 10.84 -0.76 -5.78
CA TYR A 313 10.81 0.70 -5.75
C TYR A 313 11.93 1.15 -4.83
N LYS A 314 12.90 1.91 -5.33
CA LYS A 314 14.01 2.42 -4.55
C LYS A 314 13.96 3.94 -4.51
N LEU A 315 14.09 4.51 -3.33
CA LEU A 315 14.12 5.96 -3.17
C LEU A 315 15.28 6.53 -3.99
N ASN A 316 14.98 7.45 -4.90
CA ASN A 316 15.96 8.15 -5.73
C ASN A 316 16.20 9.58 -5.19
N SER A 317 15.13 10.28 -4.80
CA SER A 317 15.27 11.58 -4.16
C SER A 317 14.14 11.91 -3.21
N VAL A 318 14.41 12.75 -2.22
CA VAL A 318 13.40 13.25 -1.28
C VAL A 318 13.62 14.73 -0.97
N GLU A 319 12.55 15.51 -1.00
CA GLU A 319 12.43 16.82 -0.38
C GLU A 319 11.58 16.64 0.87
N PHE A 320 12.13 16.93 2.05
CA PHE A 320 11.37 16.81 3.31
C PHE A 320 10.53 18.06 3.58
N LEU A 321 9.52 17.91 4.43
CA LEU A 321 8.81 19.07 4.99
C LEU A 321 9.80 20.03 5.65
N GLN A 322 9.57 21.34 5.49
CA GLN A 322 10.31 22.35 6.22
C GLN A 322 9.79 22.37 7.65
N ASP A 323 10.66 22.04 8.61
CA ASP A 323 10.40 22.18 10.05
C ASP A 323 10.59 23.63 10.50
#